data_AF-J9Z861-F1
#
_entry.id   AF-J9Z861-F1
#
_cell.length_a   1.000
_cell.length_b   1.000
_cell.length_c   1.000
_cell.angle_alpha   90.00
_cell.angle_beta   90.00
_cell.angle_gamma   90.00
#
_symmetry.space_group_name_H-M   'P 1'
#
loop_
_entity.id
_entity.type
_entity.pdbx_description
1 polymer ?
#
loop_
_entity_poly.entity_id
_entity_poly.type
_entity_poly.pdbx_seq_one_letter_code
_entity_poly.pdbx_strand_id
1 'polypeptide(L)'
;MNTESEPEPIPPGLLEVVTGAINIMQDRITRSRMAGDPSDLTLAPHLSHIGLLDYHRSDEAIREGRACVERSLPALDDLLRRGGAWSEENSFKRFSDA
;
A
#
# COMPACT_ATOMS: atom_id res chain seq x y z
N MET A 1 19.06 -4.65 -48.66
CA MET A 1 19.15 -4.45 -47.20
C MET A 1 17.87 -3.75 -46.79
N ASN A 2 16.84 -4.49 -46.38
CA ASN A 2 15.57 -3.90 -45.96
C ASN A 2 15.74 -3.45 -44.52
N THR A 3 15.74 -2.14 -44.30
CA THR A 3 15.67 -1.53 -42.96
C THR A 3 14.21 -1.54 -42.53
N GLU A 4 13.79 -2.58 -41.81
CA GLU A 4 12.53 -2.51 -41.05
C GLU A 4 12.70 -1.41 -40.00
N SER A 5 11.97 -0.32 -40.15
CA SER A 5 11.90 0.72 -39.12
C SER A 5 11.19 0.13 -37.91
N GLU A 6 11.84 0.13 -36.74
CA GLU A 6 11.16 -0.26 -35.52
C GLU A 6 9.93 0.64 -35.30
N PRO A 7 8.79 0.08 -34.88
CA PRO A 7 7.58 0.86 -34.66
C PRO A 7 7.83 1.91 -33.57
N GLU A 8 7.51 3.17 -33.87
CA GLU A 8 7.54 4.28 -32.92
C GLU A 8 6.72 3.93 -31.66
N PRO A 9 7.27 4.12 -30.45
CA PRO A 9 6.57 3.78 -29.22
C PRO A 9 5.32 4.64 -29.06
N ILE A 10 4.17 3.99 -28.90
CA ILE A 10 2.90 4.67 -28.68
C ILE A 10 2.94 5.34 -27.30
N PRO A 11 2.68 6.66 -27.19
CA PRO A 11 2.66 7.34 -25.91
C PRO A 11 1.50 6.83 -25.04
N PRO A 12 1.67 6.78 -23.71
CA PRO A 12 0.65 6.29 -22.79
C PRO A 12 -0.60 7.17 -22.81
N GLY A 13 -1.75 6.55 -22.55
CA GLY A 13 -3.02 7.27 -22.44
C GLY A 13 -3.04 8.20 -21.22
N LEU A 14 -3.86 9.26 -21.25
CA LEU A 14 -4.00 10.20 -20.13
C LEU A 14 -4.29 9.50 -18.80
N LEU A 15 -5.20 8.51 -18.82
CA LEU A 15 -5.57 7.77 -17.62
C LEU A 15 -4.38 6.99 -17.05
N GLU A 16 -3.61 6.32 -17.91
CA GLU A 16 -2.42 5.57 -17.53
C GLU A 16 -1.38 6.49 -16.88
N VAL A 17 -1.12 7.66 -17.49
CA VAL A 17 -0.22 8.68 -16.94
C VAL A 17 -0.68 9.14 -15.56
N VAL A 18 -1.97 9.45 -15.39
CA VAL A 18 -2.51 9.88 -14.10
C VAL A 18 -2.39 8.78 -13.04
N THR A 19 -2.74 7.53 -13.37
CA THR A 19 -2.59 6.41 -12.43
C THR A 19 -1.12 6.16 -12.05
N GLY A 20 -0.20 6.25 -13.01
CA GLY A 20 1.23 6.12 -12.75
C GLY A 20 1.76 7.25 -11.85
N ALA A 21 1.33 8.49 -12.09
CA ALA A 21 1.70 9.63 -11.26
C ALA A 21 1.20 9.45 -9.80
N ILE A 22 -0.02 8.95 -9.61
CA ILE A 22 -0.57 8.64 -8.28
C ILE A 22 0.31 7.61 -7.58
N ASN A 23 0.65 6.50 -8.23
CA ASN A 23 1.50 5.45 -7.65
C ASN A 23 2.87 6.00 -7.21
N ILE A 24 3.51 6.81 -8.07
CA ILE A 24 4.81 7.42 -7.76
C ILE A 24 4.71 8.35 -6.55
N MET A 25 3.67 9.20 -6.50
CA MET A 25 3.45 10.11 -5.38
C MET A 25 3.18 9.35 -4.08
N GLN A 26 2.35 8.31 -4.12
CA GLN A 26 2.07 7.45 -2.96
C GLN A 26 3.33 6.79 -2.42
N ASP A 27 4.15 6.19 -3.29
CA ASP A 27 5.41 5.57 -2.91
C ASP A 27 6.35 6.57 -2.22
N ARG A 28 6.45 7.78 -2.78
CA ARG A 28 7.30 8.82 -2.23
C ARG A 28 6.80 9.29 -0.85
N ILE A 29 5.50 9.49 -0.69
CA ILE A 29 4.89 9.90 0.59
C ILE A 29 5.11 8.79 1.64
N THR A 30 4.80 7.54 1.31
CA THR A 30 4.96 6.40 2.22
C THR A 30 6.41 6.26 2.66
N ARG A 31 7.37 6.29 1.71
CA ARG A 31 8.80 6.21 2.04
C ARG A 31 9.27 7.37 2.92
N SER A 32 8.81 8.59 2.62
CA SER A 32 9.16 9.77 3.41
C SER A 32 8.63 9.68 4.84
N ARG A 33 7.41 9.16 5.04
CA ARG A 33 6.84 8.96 6.37
C ARG A 33 7.57 7.84 7.12
N MET A 34 7.79 6.70 6.49
CA MET A 34 8.50 5.57 7.13
C MET A 34 9.95 5.89 7.51
N ALA A 35 10.62 6.81 6.80
CA ALA A 35 11.94 7.27 7.18
C ALA A 35 11.93 8.18 8.43
N GLY A 36 10.84 8.89 8.71
CA GLY A 36 10.70 9.76 9.88
C GLY A 36 10.05 9.08 11.08
N ASP A 37 8.99 8.31 10.84
CA ASP A 37 8.19 7.60 11.84
C ASP A 37 7.89 6.20 11.32
N PRO A 38 8.80 5.22 11.51
CA PRO A 38 8.61 3.85 11.04
C PRO A 38 7.48 3.16 11.81
N SER A 39 6.70 2.33 11.13
CA SER A 39 5.67 1.52 11.79
C SER A 39 6.28 0.37 12.60
N ASP A 40 5.64 0.01 13.71
CA ASP A 40 6.01 -1.18 14.50
C ASP A 40 5.83 -2.48 13.70
N LEU A 41 4.84 -2.50 12.80
CA LEU A 41 4.56 -3.57 11.85
C LEU A 41 3.97 -3.00 10.57
N THR A 42 4.48 -3.45 9.42
CA THR A 42 3.91 -3.15 8.10
C THR A 42 3.21 -4.38 7.54
N LEU A 43 1.96 -4.19 7.10
CA LEU A 43 1.23 -5.20 6.33
C LEU A 43 1.32 -4.86 4.84
N ALA A 44 1.77 -5.82 4.03
CA ALA A 44 1.95 -5.67 2.59
C ALA A 44 1.17 -6.76 1.83
N PRO A 45 -0.14 -6.55 1.56
CA PRO A 45 -0.94 -7.50 0.80
C PRO A 45 -0.47 -7.60 -0.66
N HIS A 46 -0.57 -8.79 -1.25
CA HIS A 46 -0.10 -9.06 -2.61
C HIS A 46 -1.15 -8.66 -3.66
N LEU A 47 -1.20 -7.36 -3.98
CA LEU A 47 -2.21 -6.77 -4.87
C LEU A 47 -1.63 -6.05 -6.10
N SER A 48 -0.36 -6.27 -6.44
CA SER A 48 0.32 -5.58 -7.55
C SER A 48 -0.33 -5.77 -8.92
N HIS A 49 -1.18 -6.80 -9.06
CA HIS A 49 -1.92 -7.13 -10.27
C HIS A 49 -3.35 -6.57 -10.29
N ILE A 50 -3.81 -5.86 -9.24
CA ILE A 50 -5.11 -5.19 -9.19
C ILE A 50 -4.90 -3.70 -9.47
N GLY A 51 -5.47 -3.20 -10.56
CA GLY A 51 -5.40 -1.79 -10.92
C GLY A 51 -6.25 -0.90 -10.01
N LEU A 52 -5.92 0.40 -9.97
CA LEU A 52 -6.61 1.39 -9.14
C LEU A 52 -8.14 1.45 -9.39
N LEU A 53 -8.58 1.13 -10.62
CA LEU A 53 -9.98 1.20 -11.03
C LEU A 53 -10.64 -0.18 -11.23
N ASP A 54 -9.99 -1.26 -10.80
CA ASP A 54 -10.50 -2.64 -10.93
C ASP A 54 -11.57 -2.97 -9.86
N TYR A 55 -12.62 -2.17 -9.77
CA TYR A 55 -13.68 -2.32 -8.76
C TYR A 55 -14.39 -3.68 -8.81
N HIS A 56 -14.41 -4.32 -9.97
CA HIS A 56 -14.98 -5.66 -10.16
C HIS A 56 -14.20 -6.77 -9.42
N ARG A 57 -12.98 -6.47 -8.94
CA ARG A 57 -12.10 -7.41 -8.22
C ARG A 57 -12.03 -7.11 -6.72
N SER A 58 -13.00 -6.36 -6.20
CA SER A 58 -13.09 -6.01 -4.77
C SER A 58 -13.04 -7.22 -3.85
N ASP A 59 -13.76 -8.30 -4.18
CA ASP A 59 -13.78 -9.52 -3.39
C ASP A 59 -12.40 -10.18 -3.27
N GLU A 60 -11.62 -10.13 -4.36
CA GLU A 60 -10.25 -10.63 -4.39
C GLU A 60 -9.35 -9.78 -3.47
N ALA A 61 -9.44 -8.46 -3.58
CA ALA A 61 -8.67 -7.53 -2.75
C ALA A 61 -9.00 -7.69 -1.25
N ILE A 62 -10.28 -7.83 -0.89
CA ILE A 62 -10.73 -8.03 0.49
C ILE A 62 -10.19 -9.34 1.06
N ARG A 63 -10.29 -10.44 0.28
CA ARG A 63 -9.80 -11.75 0.69
C ARG A 63 -8.30 -11.73 0.92
N GLU A 64 -7.54 -11.09 0.03
CA GLU A 64 -6.10 -10.96 0.20
C GLU A 64 -5.72 -10.07 1.39
N GLY A 65 -6.49 -9.02 1.66
CA GLY A 65 -6.34 -8.22 2.88
C GLY A 65 -6.49 -9.06 4.15
N ARG A 66 -7.52 -9.92 4.21
CA ARG A 66 -7.71 -10.87 5.33
C ARG A 66 -6.56 -11.85 5.44
N ALA A 67 -6.16 -12.46 4.33
CA ALA A 67 -5.06 -13.41 4.30
C ALA A 67 -3.73 -12.76 4.70
N CYS A 68 -3.50 -11.50 4.35
CA CYS A 68 -2.34 -10.72 4.77
C CYS A 68 -2.30 -10.55 6.29
N VAL A 69 -3.43 -10.19 6.91
CA VAL A 69 -3.55 -10.11 8.37
C VAL A 69 -3.30 -11.46 9.01
N GLU A 70 -3.94 -12.53 8.49
CA GLU A 70 -3.78 -13.90 9.00
C GLU A 70 -2.32 -14.34 9.02
N ARG A 71 -1.56 -14.06 7.95
CA ARG A 71 -0.12 -14.34 7.88
C ARG A 71 0.70 -13.57 8.91
N SER A 72 0.22 -12.42 9.35
CA SER A 72 0.91 -11.54 10.32
C SER A 72 0.40 -11.67 11.76
N LEU A 73 -0.60 -12.52 12.03
CA LEU A 73 -1.17 -12.71 13.38
C LEU A 73 -0.12 -12.94 14.48
N PRO A 74 0.92 -13.77 14.30
CA PRO A 74 1.91 -13.97 15.36
C PRO A 74 2.65 -12.68 15.75
N ALA A 75 2.97 -11.84 14.76
CA ALA A 75 3.63 -10.55 15.00
C ALA A 75 2.68 -9.53 15.64
N LEU A 76 1.41 -9.53 15.21
CA LEU A 76 0.36 -8.70 15.81
C LEU A 76 0.13 -9.07 17.29
N ASP A 77 0.05 -10.36 17.60
CA ASP A 77 -0.13 -10.84 18.97
C ASP A 77 1.05 -10.45 19.88
N ASP A 78 2.29 -10.54 19.39
CA ASP A 78 3.48 -10.08 20.13
C ASP A 78 3.39 -8.58 20.42
N LEU A 79 3.05 -7.77 19.40
CA LEU A 79 2.91 -6.33 19.56
C LEU A 79 1.79 -5.94 20.53
N LEU A 80 0.63 -6.60 20.46
CA LEU A 80 -0.48 -6.35 21.37
C LEU A 80 -0.15 -6.71 22.82
N ARG A 81 0.65 -7.75 23.04
CA ARG A 81 1.11 -8.12 24.39
C ARG A 81 2.13 -7.13 24.95
N ARG A 82 2.98 -6.56 24.09
CA ARG A 82 4.05 -5.62 24.47
C ARG A 82 3.54 -4.18 24.62
N GLY A 83 2.55 -3.80 23.82
CA GLY A 83 1.76 -2.58 23.97
C GLY A 83 0.79 -2.71 25.14
N GLY A 84 1.31 -2.70 26.37
CA GLY A 84 0.50 -2.77 27.59
C GLY A 84 -0.68 -1.79 27.55
N ALA A 85 -1.89 -2.31 27.78
CA ALA A 85 -3.17 -1.62 27.93
C ALA A 85 -3.40 -0.42 27.00
N TRP A 86 -4.06 -0.66 25.87
CA TRP A 86 -4.89 0.34 25.22
C TRP A 86 -5.90 0.88 26.28
N SER A 87 -5.59 2.01 26.90
CA SER A 87 -6.51 2.79 27.73
C SER A 87 -7.15 3.85 26.85
N GLU A 88 -8.48 3.98 26.90
CA GLU A 88 -9.24 4.99 26.14
C GLU A 88 -8.68 6.41 26.31
N GLU A 89 -8.08 6.72 27.46
CA GLU A 89 -7.45 8.00 27.76
C GLU A 89 -6.20 8.31 26.92
N ASN A 90 -5.45 7.29 26.48
CA ASN A 90 -4.20 7.46 25.73
C ASN A 90 -4.40 7.53 24.21
N SER A 91 -5.55 7.05 23.71
CA SER A 91 -5.81 7.01 22.26
C SER A 91 -6.02 8.41 21.68
N PHE A 92 -6.79 9.28 22.34
CA PHE A 92 -7.09 10.61 21.80
C PHE A 92 -5.85 11.52 21.70
N LYS A 93 -4.92 11.40 22.66
CA LYS A 93 -3.69 12.21 22.69
C LYS A 93 -2.70 11.82 21.58
N ARG A 94 -2.60 10.53 21.25
CA ARG A 94 -1.69 10.02 20.20
C ARG A 94 -2.13 10.42 18.78
N PHE A 95 -3.43 10.64 18.54
CA PHE A 95 -3.94 11.15 17.26
C PHE A 95 -3.90 12.68 17.13
N SER A 96 -3.82 13.40 18.26
CA SER A 96 -3.69 14.87 18.32
C SER A 96 -2.30 15.36 17.88
N ASP A 97 -1.26 14.54 18.10
CA ASP A 97 0.14 14.95 18.00
C ASP A 97 0.82 14.50 16.68
N ALA A 98 0.07 13.96 15.72
CA ALA A 98 0.56 13.44 14.41
C ALA A 98 -0.04 14.18 13.21
#